data_AF-A0A972MFE3-F1
#
_entry.id   AF-A0A972MFE3-F1
#
_cell.length_a   1.000
_cell.length_b   1.000
_cell.length_c   1.000
_cell.angle_alpha   90.00
_cell.angle_beta   90.00
_cell.angle_gamma   90.00
#
_symmetry.space_group_name_H-M   'P 1'
#
loop_
_entity.id
_entity.type
_entity.pdbx_description
1 polymer ?
#
loop_
_entity_poly.entity_id
_entity_poly.type
_entity_poly.pdbx_seq_one_letter_code
_entity_poly.pdbx_strand_id
1 'polypeptide(L)'
;MKYLPLAFLAGVFSLLLLSCGSKSPLEKEATAIINSKCRKCHTTKRIYDKKQNAQWWEKTLRRMQNYGTELTEEETRLLIEYLSQGR
;
A
#
# COMPACT_ATOMS: atom_id res chain seq x y z
N MET A 1 -20.28 51.71 -12.01
CA MET A 1 -19.09 51.58 -12.89
C MET A 1 -17.87 51.67 -11.98
N LYS A 2 -17.29 50.54 -11.54
CA LYS A 2 -16.18 49.82 -12.21
C LYS A 2 -14.83 50.51 -11.91
N TYR A 3 -13.84 49.99 -11.17
CA TYR A 3 -13.56 48.68 -10.57
C TYR A 3 -12.55 48.86 -9.42
N LEU A 4 -12.74 48.15 -8.31
CA LEU A 4 -11.70 47.86 -7.32
C LEU A 4 -10.78 46.78 -7.93
N PRO A 5 -9.43 46.90 -7.87
CA PRO A 5 -8.55 45.96 -8.57
C PRO A 5 -8.69 44.56 -7.97
N LEU A 6 -9.31 43.68 -8.76
CA LEU A 6 -9.52 42.25 -8.57
C LEU A 6 -8.21 41.43 -8.54
N ALA A 7 -7.09 42.03 -8.10
CA ALA A 7 -5.75 41.44 -8.21
C ALA A 7 -5.29 40.71 -6.94
N PHE A 8 -6.04 40.79 -5.83
CA PHE A 8 -5.60 40.22 -4.55
C PHE A 8 -6.30 38.91 -4.11
N LEU A 9 -7.23 38.37 -4.91
CA LEU A 9 -7.99 37.14 -4.55
C LEU A 9 -7.66 35.91 -5.41
N ALA A 10 -6.69 35.99 -6.33
CA ALA A 10 -6.32 34.87 -7.21
C ALA A 10 -4.96 34.21 -6.87
N GLY A 11 -4.27 34.68 -5.83
CA GLY A 11 -2.88 34.27 -5.56
C GLY A 11 -2.68 33.11 -4.59
N VAL A 12 -3.64 32.82 -3.69
CA VAL A 12 -3.42 31.89 -2.57
C VAL A 12 -4.13 30.54 -2.75
N PHE A 13 -5.05 30.42 -3.70
CA PHE A 13 -5.80 29.18 -3.92
C PHE A 13 -5.10 28.16 -4.83
N SER A 14 -4.01 28.53 -5.51
CA SER A 14 -3.33 27.68 -6.50
C SER A 14 -2.20 26.79 -5.95
N LEU A 15 -2.00 26.74 -4.62
CA LEU A 15 -0.95 25.92 -3.99
C LEU A 15 -1.43 24.58 -3.41
N LEU A 16 -2.70 24.20 -3.60
CA LEU A 16 -3.30 22.99 -3.01
C LEU A 16 -3.39 21.76 -3.93
N LEU A 17 -2.75 21.76 -5.11
CA LEU A 17 -2.92 20.70 -6.12
C LEU A 17 -1.63 19.94 -6.48
N LEU A 18 -0.80 19.57 -5.50
CA LEU A 18 0.24 18.55 -5.68
C LEU A 18 0.18 17.45 -4.61
N SER A 19 -0.97 16.79 -4.46
CA SER A 19 -0.97 15.41 -3.95
C SER A 19 -0.94 14.46 -5.15
N CYS A 20 0.23 14.39 -5.81
CA CYS A 20 0.47 13.34 -6.78
C CYS A 20 0.53 12.01 -5.99
N GLY A 21 -0.35 11.06 -6.33
CA GLY A 21 -0.54 9.78 -5.65
C GLY A 21 0.67 8.85 -5.78
N SER A 22 1.78 9.20 -5.15
CA SER A 22 2.95 8.33 -5.03
C SER A 22 2.66 7.22 -4.02
N LYS A 23 2.79 5.96 -4.45
CA LYS A 23 2.77 4.82 -3.53
C LYS A 23 3.89 4.97 -2.50
N SER A 24 3.59 4.69 -1.23
CA SER A 24 4.60 4.72 -0.16
C SER A 24 5.73 3.71 -0.45
N PRO A 25 6.94 3.92 0.09
CA PRO A 25 8.02 2.93 -0.01
C PRO A 25 7.57 1.53 0.44
N LEU A 26 6.86 1.46 1.58
CA LEU A 26 6.26 0.22 2.09
C LEU A 26 5.34 -0.45 1.05
N GLU A 27 4.44 0.30 0.42
CA GLU A 27 3.52 -0.26 -0.57
C GLU A 27 4.26 -0.76 -1.81
N LYS A 28 5.27 -0.03 -2.29
CA LYS A 28 6.08 -0.45 -3.44
C LYS A 28 6.81 -1.77 -3.14
N GLU A 29 7.44 -1.88 -1.98
CA GLU A 29 8.21 -3.06 -1.60
C GLU A 29 7.31 -4.27 -1.33
N ALA A 30 6.22 -4.08 -0.56
CA ALA A 30 5.26 -5.13 -0.27
C ALA A 30 4.62 -5.70 -1.56
N THR A 31 4.19 -4.81 -2.46
CA THR A 31 3.60 -5.24 -3.73
C THR A 31 4.62 -5.93 -4.64
N ALA A 32 5.90 -5.55 -4.60
CA ALA A 32 6.96 -6.26 -5.31
C ALA A 32 7.16 -7.69 -4.78
N ILE A 33 7.13 -7.89 -3.46
CA ILE A 33 7.22 -9.23 -2.83
C ILE A 33 5.99 -10.07 -3.19
N ILE A 34 4.78 -9.52 -3.06
CA ILE A 34 3.53 -10.20 -3.39
C ILE A 34 3.54 -10.67 -4.85
N ASN A 35 3.95 -9.79 -5.76
CA ASN A 35 4.02 -10.08 -7.18
C ASN A 35 5.18 -11.03 -7.55
N SER A 36 6.27 -11.09 -6.80
CA SER A 36 7.36 -12.01 -7.15
C SER A 36 7.20 -13.39 -6.52
N LYS A 37 6.61 -13.47 -5.32
CA LYS A 37 6.63 -14.69 -4.50
C LYS A 37 5.24 -15.27 -4.24
N CYS A 38 4.23 -14.46 -3.94
CA CYS A 38 2.93 -14.95 -3.48
C CYS A 38 1.98 -15.40 -4.62
N ARG A 39 2.28 -15.05 -5.88
CA ARG A 39 1.47 -15.49 -7.05
C ARG A 39 1.90 -16.81 -7.68
N LYS A 40 2.93 -17.47 -7.14
CA LYS A 40 3.51 -18.69 -7.74
C LYS A 40 2.56 -19.90 -7.67
N CYS A 41 1.72 -19.98 -6.63
CA CYS A 41 0.85 -21.13 -6.40
C CYS A 41 -0.65 -20.83 -6.62
N HIS A 42 -1.08 -19.57 -6.48
CA HIS A 42 -2.46 -19.13 -6.70
C HIS A 42 -2.51 -17.63 -6.99
N THR A 43 -3.66 -17.11 -7.39
CA THR A 43 -3.84 -15.67 -7.65
C THR A 43 -3.72 -14.83 -6.37
N THR A 44 -3.34 -13.56 -6.53
CA THR A 44 -3.26 -12.58 -5.42
C THR A 44 -4.62 -12.08 -4.95
N LYS A 45 -5.72 -12.46 -5.62
CA LYS A 45 -7.09 -12.09 -5.23
C LYS A 45 -7.39 -12.44 -3.77
N ARG A 46 -6.93 -13.60 -3.30
CA ARG A 46 -7.14 -14.05 -1.90
C ARG A 46 -6.47 -13.14 -0.87
N ILE A 47 -5.45 -12.38 -1.27
CA ILE A 47 -4.73 -11.44 -0.42
C ILE A 47 -5.55 -10.15 -0.32
N TYR A 48 -5.88 -9.54 -1.47
CA TYR A 48 -6.56 -8.24 -1.51
C TYR A 48 -8.05 -8.29 -1.16
N ASP A 49 -8.69 -9.46 -1.22
CA ASP A 49 -10.07 -9.63 -0.77
C ASP A 49 -10.20 -9.76 0.78
N LYS A 50 -9.10 -9.68 1.52
CA LYS A 50 -9.08 -9.91 2.97
C LYS A 50 -8.59 -8.68 3.72
N LYS A 51 -9.44 -8.19 4.64
CA LYS A 51 -9.07 -7.19 5.64
C LYS A 51 -8.96 -7.88 6.99
N GLN A 52 -7.74 -7.95 7.50
CA GLN A 52 -7.41 -8.70 8.71
C GLN A 52 -6.31 -7.99 9.49
N ASN A 53 -6.18 -8.31 10.78
CA ASN A 53 -5.16 -7.73 11.64
C ASN A 53 -3.78 -8.39 11.44
N ALA A 54 -2.74 -7.81 12.04
CA ALA A 54 -1.36 -8.28 11.94
C ALA A 54 -1.18 -9.75 12.36
N GLN A 55 -1.79 -10.17 13.47
CA GLN A 55 -1.69 -11.54 13.97
C GLN A 55 -2.27 -12.57 12.98
N TRP A 56 -3.38 -12.23 12.33
CA TRP A 56 -3.98 -13.10 11.32
C TRP A 56 -3.10 -13.20 10.07
N TRP A 57 -2.50 -12.09 9.64
CA TRP A 57 -1.59 -12.07 8.50
C TRP A 57 -0.31 -12.85 8.77
N GLU A 58 0.27 -12.74 9.97
CA GLU A 58 1.43 -13.53 10.37
C GLU A 58 1.14 -15.04 10.25
N LYS A 59 0.03 -15.51 10.84
CA LYS A 59 -0.38 -16.92 10.74
C LYS A 59 -0.58 -17.35 9.29
N THR A 60 -1.12 -16.48 8.46
CA THR A 60 -1.35 -16.77 7.04
C THR A 60 -0.03 -16.87 6.27
N LEU A 61 0.90 -15.96 6.46
CA LEU A 61 2.23 -15.99 5.82
C LEU A 61 3.03 -17.22 6.26
N ARG A 62 3.04 -17.53 7.56
CA ARG A 62 3.66 -18.75 8.12
C ARG A 62 3.09 -20.02 7.47
N ARG A 63 1.77 -20.07 7.28
CA ARG A 63 1.12 -21.17 6.57
C ARG A 63 1.54 -21.24 5.09
N MET A 64 1.72 -20.11 4.40
CA MET A 64 2.20 -20.12 3.01
C MET A 64 3.68 -20.53 2.92
N GLN A 65 4.50 -20.18 3.91
CA GLN A 65 5.88 -20.67 4.04
C GLN A 65 5.90 -22.20 4.19
N ASN A 66 5.01 -22.77 5.00
CA ASN A 66 4.87 -24.24 5.13
C ASN A 66 4.45 -24.93 3.82
N TYR A 67 3.82 -24.20 2.89
CA TYR A 67 3.50 -24.71 1.54
C TYR A 67 4.60 -24.44 0.51
N GLY A 68 5.75 -23.88 0.92
CA GLY A 68 6.91 -23.67 0.06
C GLY A 68 7.11 -22.24 -0.42
N THR A 69 6.43 -21.24 0.15
CA THR A 69 6.76 -19.83 -0.15
C THR A 69 8.00 -19.40 0.63
N GLU A 70 9.07 -19.06 -0.06
CA GLU A 70 10.29 -18.57 0.58
C GLU A 70 10.18 -17.08 0.89
N LEU A 71 9.98 -16.74 2.17
CA LEU A 71 10.01 -15.36 2.68
C LEU A 71 11.06 -15.26 3.78
N THR A 72 11.85 -14.18 3.76
CA THR A 72 12.72 -13.84 4.91
C THR A 72 11.86 -13.32 6.07
N GLU A 73 12.45 -13.24 7.27
CA GLU A 73 11.75 -12.63 8.42
C GLU A 73 11.48 -11.14 8.18
N GLU A 74 12.40 -10.42 7.52
CA GLU A 74 12.24 -9.02 7.12
C GLU A 74 11.06 -8.86 6.15
N GLU A 75 11.00 -9.66 5.09
CA GLU A 75 9.89 -9.65 4.12
C GLU A 75 8.57 -10.01 4.80
N THR A 76 8.60 -10.97 5.73
CA THR A 76 7.41 -11.38 6.50
C THR A 76 6.89 -10.22 7.34
N ARG A 77 7.76 -9.54 8.10
CA ARG A 77 7.38 -8.35 8.90
C ARG A 77 6.82 -7.23 8.03
N LEU A 78 7.48 -6.95 6.90
CA LEU A 78 7.05 -5.92 5.96
C LEU A 78 5.66 -6.22 5.38
N LEU A 79 5.40 -7.46 4.99
CA LEU A 79 4.08 -7.88 4.51
C LEU A 79 3.01 -7.78 5.61
N ILE A 80 3.33 -8.12 6.85
CA ILE A 80 2.39 -7.96 7.98
C ILE A 80 2.04 -6.48 8.18
N GLU A 81 3.04 -5.61 8.19
CA GLU A 81 2.85 -4.16 8.33
C GLU A 81 1.96 -3.61 7.20
N TYR A 82 2.25 -3.98 5.95
CA TYR A 82 1.48 -3.53 4.79
C TYR A 82 0.03 -4.07 4.79
N LEU A 83 -0.16 -5.37 4.97
CA LEU A 83 -1.46 -6.02 4.82
C LEU A 83 -2.42 -5.74 5.99
N SER A 84 -1.89 -5.41 7.16
CA SER A 84 -2.70 -5.03 8.33
C SER A 84 -3.30 -3.61 8.23
N GLN A 85 -2.90 -2.81 7.24
CA GLN A 85 -3.47 -1.47 6.99
C GLN A 85 -4.85 -1.51 6.30
N GLY A 86 -5.42 -2.70 6.07
CA GLY A 86 -6.76 -2.87 5.50
C GLY A 86 -6.87 -2.48 4.02
N ARG A 87 -5.73 -2.52 3.31
CA ARG A 87 -5.60 -2.33 1.86
C ARG A 87 -6.33 -3.42 1.09
#